data_AF-A0A9Q3F6S2-F1
#
_entry.id   AF-A0A9Q3F6S2-F1
#
_cell.length_a   1.000
_cell.length_b   1.000
_cell.length_c   1.000
_cell.angle_alpha   90.00
_cell.angle_beta   90.00
_cell.angle_gamma   90.00
#
_symmetry.space_group_name_H-M   'P 1'
#
loop_
_entity.id
_entity.type
_entity.pdbx_description
1 polymer ?
#
loop_
_entity_poly.entity_id
_entity_poly.type
_entity_poly.pdbx_seq_one_letter_code
_entity_poly.pdbx_strand_id
1 'polypeptide(L)'
;MPQDFNPPLERLTLSGDSYETPLSPNPPIFQEIFKVTHERLKAANFGSTGWLSNEEISLLKNVITLREKTICFCEEERGLLKKSFGKPYKIPGTPH
;
A
#
# COMPACT_ATOMS: atom_id res chain seq x y z
N MET A 1 16.09 9.54 27.87
CA MET A 1 16.05 8.06 27.79
C MET A 1 17.37 7.59 27.21
N PRO A 2 18.05 6.59 27.80
CA PRO A 2 19.17 5.93 27.13
C PRO A 2 18.65 5.36 25.79
N GLN A 3 19.26 5.76 24.67
CA GLN A 3 18.84 5.31 23.33
C GLN A 3 19.01 3.80 23.15
N ASP A 4 19.87 3.17 23.94
CA ASP A 4 20.12 1.72 23.90
C ASP A 4 18.90 0.88 24.31
N PHE A 5 18.00 1.45 25.11
CA PHE A 5 16.85 0.71 25.66
C PHE A 5 15.73 0.51 24.63
N ASN A 6 15.54 1.48 23.75
CA ASN A 6 14.57 1.47 22.64
C ASN A 6 15.26 2.05 21.40
N PRO A 7 16.02 1.23 20.66
CA PRO A 7 16.75 1.71 19.49
C PRO A 7 15.78 2.26 18.44
N PRO A 8 16.22 3.22 17.62
CA PRO A 8 15.41 3.76 16.54
C PRO A 8 15.02 2.65 15.56
N LEU A 9 13.94 2.88 14.81
CA LEU A 9 13.51 1.97 13.75
C LEU A 9 14.63 1.78 12.72
N GLU A 10 14.79 0.55 12.25
CA GLU A 10 15.78 0.23 11.23
C GLU A 10 15.41 0.92 9.91
N ARG A 11 16.38 1.55 9.26
CA ARG A 11 16.17 2.13 7.93
C ARG A 11 15.90 1.02 6.93
N LEU A 12 14.82 1.17 6.20
CA LEU A 12 14.52 0.31 5.08
C LEU A 12 15.49 0.57 3.92
N THR A 13 16.01 -0.50 3.34
CA THR A 13 16.39 -0.46 1.95
C THR A 13 15.08 -0.32 1.17
N LEU A 14 14.90 0.82 0.51
CA LEU A 14 13.79 1.01 -0.41
C LEU A 14 14.03 0.08 -1.60
N SER A 15 13.63 -1.18 -1.45
CA SER A 15 13.36 -2.11 -2.55
C SER A 15 12.07 -1.64 -3.23
N GLY A 16 12.01 -0.36 -3.61
CA GLY A 16 11.04 0.09 -4.58
C GLY A 16 11.31 -0.72 -5.83
N ASP A 17 10.41 -1.67 -6.10
CA ASP A 17 10.38 -2.39 -7.36
C ASP A 17 10.56 -1.37 -8.49
N SER A 18 11.70 -1.45 -9.17
CA SER A 18 12.18 -0.43 -10.10
C SER A 18 11.42 -0.58 -11.40
N TYR A 19 10.13 -0.21 -11.44
CA TYR A 19 9.32 -0.24 -12.66
C TYR A 19 9.43 -1.56 -13.47
N GLU A 20 9.73 -2.71 -12.83
CA GLU A 20 9.98 -3.98 -13.54
C GLU A 20 8.70 -4.52 -14.22
N THR A 21 7.54 -3.95 -13.87
CA THR A 21 6.27 -4.15 -14.55
C THR A 21 5.95 -2.93 -15.43
N PRO A 22 6.38 -2.91 -16.71
CA PRO A 22 6.04 -1.81 -17.61
C PRO A 22 4.52 -1.76 -17.81
N LEU A 23 3.96 -0.55 -17.76
CA LEU A 23 2.55 -0.34 -18.06
C LEU A 23 2.33 -0.50 -19.57
N SER A 24 1.45 -1.42 -19.95
CA SER A 24 1.00 -1.54 -21.33
C SER A 24 0.17 -0.30 -21.71
N PRO A 25 0.42 0.34 -22.88
CA PRO A 25 -0.45 1.38 -23.43
C PRO A 25 -1.89 0.89 -23.64
N ASN A 26 -2.06 -0.41 -23.86
CA ASN A 26 -3.33 -1.09 -23.98
C ASN A 26 -3.53 -1.96 -22.72
N PRO A 27 -4.09 -1.40 -21.63
CA PRO A 27 -4.33 -2.16 -20.42
C PRO A 27 -5.33 -3.29 -20.71
N PRO A 28 -5.14 -4.48 -20.09
CA PRO A 28 -6.12 -5.55 -20.19
C PRO A 28 -7.46 -5.11 -19.59
N ILE A 29 -8.54 -5.74 -20.04
CA ILE A 29 -9.87 -5.52 -19.46
C ILE A 29 -9.81 -5.88 -17.97
N PHE A 30 -10.32 -5.00 -17.12
CA PHE A 30 -10.34 -5.23 -15.68
C PHE A 30 -11.10 -6.52 -15.35
N GLN A 31 -10.45 -7.39 -14.59
CA GLN A 31 -11.04 -8.58 -14.00
C GLN A 31 -10.87 -8.50 -12.48
N GLU A 32 -11.90 -8.91 -11.74
CA GLU A 32 -11.80 -8.99 -10.29
C GLU A 32 -10.73 -9.99 -9.89
N ILE A 33 -9.89 -9.57 -8.95
CA ILE A 33 -8.90 -10.42 -8.31
C ILE A 33 -9.17 -10.46 -6.81
N PHE A 34 -8.37 -11.23 -6.08
CA PHE A 34 -8.60 -11.52 -4.67
C PHE A 34 -8.87 -10.26 -3.81
N LYS A 35 -8.04 -9.21 -3.95
CA LYS A 35 -8.19 -7.98 -3.14
C LYS A 35 -8.90 -6.83 -3.85
N VAL A 36 -8.85 -6.78 -5.18
CA VAL A 36 -9.40 -5.69 -6.00
C VAL A 36 -10.68 -6.16 -6.68
N THR A 37 -11.82 -5.79 -6.09
CA THR A 37 -13.17 -6.09 -6.59
C THR A 37 -13.88 -4.81 -7.06
N HIS A 38 -14.97 -4.92 -7.83
CA HIS A 38 -15.72 -3.74 -8.27
C HIS A 38 -16.26 -2.92 -7.09
N GLU A 39 -16.70 -3.57 -6.02
CA GLU A 39 -17.20 -2.89 -4.82
C GLU A 39 -16.09 -2.08 -4.13
N ARG A 40 -14.91 -2.68 -3.98
CA ARG A 40 -13.76 -2.01 -3.38
C ARG A 40 -13.24 -0.87 -4.24
N LEU A 41 -13.29 -1.00 -5.56
CA LEU A 41 -12.95 0.07 -6.49
C LEU A 41 -13.94 1.24 -6.45
N LYS A 42 -15.20 1.05 -6.06
CA LYS A 42 -16.13 2.17 -5.85
C LYS A 42 -15.71 3.08 -4.69
N ALA A 43 -14.96 2.56 -3.71
CA ALA A 43 -14.37 3.37 -2.65
C ALA A 43 -13.23 4.27 -3.17
N ALA A 44 -12.60 3.89 -4.28
CA ALA A 44 -11.64 4.76 -4.97
C ALA A 44 -12.41 5.84 -5.74
N ASN A 45 -12.23 7.09 -5.32
CA ASN A 45 -12.80 8.23 -6.03
C ASN A 45 -11.92 8.55 -7.26
N PHE A 46 -12.44 8.28 -8.46
CA PHE A 46 -11.78 8.58 -9.73
C PHE A 46 -12.07 10.01 -10.26
N GLY A 47 -12.70 10.85 -9.43
CA GLY A 47 -13.10 12.21 -9.79
C GLY A 47 -14.51 12.29 -10.39
N SER A 48 -14.87 13.49 -10.83
CA SER A 48 -16.16 13.75 -11.48
C SER A 48 -16.23 13.14 -12.89
N THR A 49 -17.43 12.98 -13.42
CA THR A 49 -17.65 12.57 -14.81
C THR A 49 -16.90 13.49 -15.79
N GLY A 50 -16.05 12.92 -16.64
CA GLY A 50 -15.22 13.67 -17.60
C GLY A 50 -13.87 14.15 -17.06
N TRP A 51 -13.54 13.89 -15.79
CA TRP A 51 -12.20 14.15 -15.23
C TRP A 51 -11.14 13.23 -15.83
N LEU A 52 -11.50 11.97 -16.09
CA LEU A 52 -10.66 10.97 -16.73
C LEU A 52 -11.38 10.40 -17.96
N SER A 53 -10.61 10.09 -18.99
CA SER A 53 -11.08 9.30 -20.12
C SER A 53 -11.33 7.85 -19.71
N ASN A 54 -12.08 7.10 -20.52
CA ASN A 54 -12.34 5.68 -20.25
C ASN A 54 -11.03 4.87 -20.26
N GLU A 55 -10.09 5.25 -21.13
CA GLU A 55 -8.76 4.65 -21.26
C GLU A 55 -7.90 4.92 -20.02
N GLU A 56 -7.93 6.15 -19.49
CA GLU A 56 -7.21 6.52 -18.26
C GLU A 56 -7.76 5.78 -17.05
N ILE A 57 -9.09 5.65 -16.94
CA ILE A 57 -9.72 4.85 -15.87
C ILE A 57 -9.28 3.38 -15.99
N SER A 58 -9.23 2.84 -17.20
CA SER A 58 -8.78 1.46 -17.45
C SER A 58 -7.32 1.26 -17.02
N LEU A 59 -6.45 2.23 -17.37
CA LEU A 59 -5.04 2.22 -16.97
C LEU A 59 -4.89 2.27 -15.44
N LEU A 60 -5.62 3.16 -14.76
CA LEU A 60 -5.57 3.25 -13.30
C LEU A 60 -6.06 1.97 -12.62
N LYS A 61 -7.14 1.37 -13.12
CA LYS A 61 -7.60 0.06 -12.62
C LYS A 61 -6.51 -1.00 -12.77
N ASN A 62 -5.84 -1.06 -13.92
CA ASN A 62 -4.73 -1.98 -14.14
C ASN A 62 -3.56 -1.75 -13.16
N VAL A 63 -3.19 -0.49 -12.91
CA VAL A 63 -2.14 -0.14 -11.94
C VAL A 63 -2.53 -0.58 -10.52
N ILE A 64 -3.77 -0.32 -10.11
CA ILE A 64 -4.30 -0.73 -8.79
C ILE A 64 -4.25 -2.26 -8.65
N THR A 65 -4.65 -2.98 -9.69
CA THR A 65 -4.58 -4.45 -9.75
C THR A 65 -3.14 -4.95 -9.63
N LEU A 66 -2.19 -4.42 -10.40
CA LEU A 66 -0.77 -4.78 -10.32
C LEU A 66 -0.16 -4.52 -8.94
N ARG A 67 -0.66 -3.50 -8.23
CA ARG A 67 -0.15 -3.05 -6.94
C ARG A 67 -1.06 -3.43 -5.77
N GLU A 68 -1.93 -4.44 -5.93
CA GLU A 68 -2.92 -4.83 -4.92
C GLU A 68 -2.32 -5.08 -3.52
N LYS A 69 -1.09 -5.58 -3.44
CA LYS A 69 -0.40 -5.89 -2.18
C LYS A 69 -0.04 -4.65 -1.36
N THR A 70 -0.02 -3.48 -1.99
CA THR A 70 0.36 -2.20 -1.36
C THR A 70 -0.85 -1.35 -0.98
N ILE A 71 -1.99 -1.58 -1.61
CA ILE A 71 -3.19 -0.77 -1.43
C ILE A 71 -4.01 -1.36 -0.28
N CYS A 72 -4.51 -0.50 0.60
CA CYS A 72 -5.40 -0.88 1.70
C CYS A 72 -6.76 -0.23 1.45
N PHE A 73 -7.82 -1.03 1.41
CA PHE A 73 -9.19 -0.55 1.15
C PHE A 73 -9.97 -0.24 2.44
N CYS A 74 -9.51 -0.76 3.58
CA CYS A 74 -10.08 -0.50 4.90
C CYS A 74 -8.99 -0.28 5.95
N GLU A 75 -9.39 0.21 7.12
CA GLU A 75 -8.45 0.55 8.20
C GLU A 75 -7.76 -0.67 8.78
N GLU A 76 -8.45 -1.81 8.83
CA GLU A 76 -7.90 -3.08 9.31
C GLU A 76 -6.77 -3.59 8.40
N GLU A 77 -6.86 -3.31 7.10
CA GLU A 77 -5.82 -3.64 6.12
C GLU A 77 -4.62 -2.70 6.19
N ARG A 78 -4.75 -1.50 6.79
CA ARG A 78 -3.71 -0.47 6.82
C ARG A 78 -2.41 -0.93 7.47
N GLY A 79 -2.49 -2.00 8.28
CA GLY A 79 -1.34 -2.70 8.85
C GLY A 79 -0.54 -1.85 9.82
N LEU A 80 0.01 -2.49 10.85
CA LEU A 80 1.08 -1.87 11.63
C LEU A 80 2.41 -2.08 10.89
N LEU A 81 3.41 -1.28 11.24
CA LEU A 81 4.80 -1.49 10.82
C LEU A 81 5.17 -2.97 11.02
N LYS A 82 5.73 -3.62 9.99
CA LYS A 82 6.22 -5.01 10.10
C LYS A 82 7.14 -5.12 11.32
N LYS A 83 7.03 -6.23 12.05
CA LYS A 83 7.89 -6.50 13.23
C LYS A 83 9.39 -6.54 12.88
N SER A 84 9.73 -6.67 11.60
CA SER A 84 11.09 -6.54 11.09
C SER A 84 11.65 -5.13 11.15
N PHE A 85 10.83 -4.08 11.32
CA PHE A 85 11.29 -2.69 11.32
C PHE A 85 11.79 -2.18 12.68
N GLY A 86 11.45 -2.87 13.76
CA GLY A 86 11.83 -2.43 15.09
C GLY A 86 11.59 -3.50 16.15
N LYS A 87 12.41 -3.48 17.18
CA LYS A 87 12.20 -4.30 18.37
C LYS A 87 10.96 -3.80 19.14
N PRO A 88 10.25 -4.68 19.86
CA PRO A 88 9.14 -4.25 20.73
C PRO A 88 9.61 -3.16 21.71
N TYR A 89 8.77 -2.14 21.89
CA TYR A 89 9.05 -1.04 22.82
C TYR A 89 9.05 -1.55 24.26
N LYS A 90 10.09 -1.21 25.02
CA LYS A 90 10.20 -1.52 26.45
C LYS A 90 9.92 -0.27 27.27
N ILE A 91 9.02 -0.36 28.24
CA ILE A 91 8.74 0.74 29.18
C ILE A 91 9.71 0.60 30.35
N PRO A 92 10.52 1.64 30.69
CA PRO A 92 11.41 1.57 31.84
C PRO A 92 10.57 1.61 33.13
N GLY A 93 10.54 0.51 33.87
CA GLY A 93 9.94 0.46 35.21
C GLY A 93 10.91 1.04 36.24
N THR A 94 10.41 1.85 37.18
CA THR A 94 11.19 2.23 38.36
C THR A 94 11.07 1.09 39.38
N PRO A 95 12.16 0.58 39.96
CA PRO A 95 12.06 -0.40 41.04
C PRO A 95 11.27 0.19 42.20
N HIS A 96 10.32 -0.59 42.73
CA HIS A 96 9.52 -0.23 43.90
C HIS A 96 10.35 -0.31 45.19
#